data_AF-A0A832U1G0-F1
#
_entry.id   AF-A0A832U1G0-F1
#
_cell.length_a   1.000
_cell.length_b   1.000
_cell.length_c   1.000
_cell.angle_alpha   90.00
_cell.angle_beta   90.00
_cell.angle_gamma   90.00
#
_symmetry.space_group_name_H-M   'P 1'
#
loop_
_entity.id
_entity.type
_entity.pdbx_description
1 polymer ?
#
loop_
_entity_poly.entity_id
_entity_poly.type
_entity_poly.pdbx_seq_one_letter_code
_entity_poly.pdbx_strand_id
1 'polypeptide(L)' 'MSLRLGLNRFQEAMIIVLMIVFIFALNSNIELPYKISIAVMVFILMLLSSFAAQALKQGTQQKQG' A
#
# COMPACT_ATOMS: atom_id res chain seq x y z
N MET A 1 9.11 -19.96 -0.12
CA MET A 1 8.65 -19.54 1.23
C MET A 1 7.78 -18.31 1.05
N SER A 2 6.47 -18.40 1.29
CA SER A 2 5.62 -17.20 1.37
C SER A 2 6.05 -16.41 2.60
N LEU A 3 6.38 -15.13 2.44
CA LEU A 3 6.60 -14.20 3.55
C LEU A 3 5.25 -14.00 4.26
N ARG A 4 4.82 -15.01 5.04
CA ARG A 4 3.55 -14.97 5.79
C ARG A 4 3.69 -13.93 6.91
N LEU A 5 3.58 -12.66 6.56
CA LEU A 5 3.44 -11.54 7.47
C LEU A 5 2.07 -11.54 8.19
N GLY A 6 1.26 -12.60 8.05
CA GLY A 6 -0.12 -12.64 8.53
C GLY A 6 -1.06 -11.69 7.78
N LEU A 7 -0.58 -11.10 6.68
CA LEU A 7 -1.29 -10.11 5.88
C LEU A 7 -2.03 -10.77 4.73
N ASN A 8 -3.11 -10.13 4.30
CA ASN A 8 -3.85 -10.58 3.13
C ASN A 8 -2.98 -10.39 1.87
N ARG A 9 -3.15 -11.20 0.81
CA ARG A 9 -2.27 -11.16 -0.40
C ARG A 9 -2.13 -9.74 -0.99
N PHE A 10 -3.21 -8.96 -0.95
CA PHE A 10 -3.21 -7.58 -1.43
C PHE A 10 -2.33 -6.65 -0.56
N GLN A 11 -2.39 -6.81 0.76
CA GLN A 11 -1.54 -6.06 1.69
C GLN A 11 -0.07 -6.49 1.56
N GLU A 12 0.19 -7.78 1.40
CA GLU A 12 1.55 -8.30 1.17
C GLU A 12 2.14 -7.73 -0.14
N ALA A 13 1.36 -7.72 -1.23
CA ALA A 13 1.75 -7.09 -2.49
C ALA A 13 2.01 -5.59 -2.34
N MET A 14 1.15 -4.87 -1.59
CA MET A 14 1.34 -3.44 -1.31
C MET A 14 2.62 -3.15 -0.52
N ILE A 15 2.93 -3.95 0.50
CA ILE A 15 4.17 -3.81 1.26
C ILE A 15 5.39 -4.08 0.38
N ILE A 16 5.35 -5.09 -0.48
CA ILE A 16 6.45 -5.38 -1.41
C ILE A 16 6.68 -4.19 -2.34
N VAL A 17 5.62 -3.60 -2.90
CA VAL A 17 5.72 -2.39 -3.74
C VAL A 17 6.32 -1.24 -2.95
N LEU A 18 5.88 -1.03 -1.70
CA LEU A 18 6.43 0.00 -0.82
C LEU A 18 7.94 -0.20 -0.58
N MET A 19 8.37 -1.44 -0.29
CA MET A 19 9.77 -1.77 -0.08
C MET A 19 10.60 -1.47 -1.32
N ILE A 20 10.11 -1.82 -2.51
CA ILE A 20 10.80 -1.53 -3.78
C ILE A 20 10.96 -0.01 -3.96
N VAL A 21 9.89 0.76 -3.76
CA VAL A 21 9.93 2.23 -3.87
C VAL A 21 10.91 2.82 -2.86
N PHE A 22 10.94 2.29 -1.64
CA PHE A 22 11.84 2.76 -0.59
C PHE A 22 13.31 2.47 -0.92
N ILE A 23 13.63 1.28 -1.42
CA ILE A 23 14.99 0.92 -1.87
C ILE A 23 15.41 1.83 -3.03
N PHE A 24 14.52 2.08 -3.99
CA PHE A 24 14.80 2.96 -5.13
C PHE A 24 15.03 4.41 -4.69
N ALA A 25 14.21 4.90 -3.75
CA ALA A 25 14.36 6.23 -3.17
C ALA A 25 15.67 6.37 -2.37
N LEU A 26 16.08 5.34 -1.62
CA LEU A 26 17.35 5.33 -0.89
C LEU A 26 18.56 5.38 -1.83
N ASN A 27 18.54 4.58 -2.90
CA ASN A 27 19.64 4.50 -3.87
C ASN A 27 19.70 5.71 -4.81
N SER A 28 18.64 6.51 -4.87
CA SER A 28 18.59 7.71 -5.70
C SER A 28 19.25 8.91 -5.01
N ASN A 29 20.03 9.68 -5.77
CA ASN A 29 20.57 11.00 -5.37
C ASN A 29 19.50 12.12 -5.36
N ILE A 30 18.24 11.75 -5.15
CA ILE A 30 17.11 12.65 -5.11
C ILE A 30 17.11 13.38 -3.76
N GLU A 31 16.77 14.67 -3.75
CA GLU A 31 16.68 15.46 -2.53
C GLU A 31 15.70 14.84 -1.51
N LEU A 32 16.04 14.93 -0.23
CA LEU A 32 15.25 14.43 0.90
C LEU A 32 13.74 14.78 0.82
N PRO A 33 13.32 16.04 0.50
CA PRO A 33 11.90 16.38 0.35
C PRO A 33 11.17 15.58 -0.74
N TYR A 34 11.84 15.24 -1.83
CA TYR A 34 11.25 14.40 -2.87
C TYR A 34 11.09 12.94 -2.42
N LYS A 35 12.06 12.41 -1.67
CA LYS A 35 11.95 11.06 -1.08
C LYS A 35 10.75 10.96 -0.13
N ILE A 36 10.56 11.99 0.72
CA ILE A 36 9.42 12.08 1.63
C ILE A 36 8.12 12.18 0.84
N SER A 37 8.08 13.02 -0.20
CA SER A 37 6.90 13.19 -1.05
C SER A 37 6.45 11.87 -1.69
N ILE A 38 7.38 11.09 -2.23
CA ILE A 38 7.09 9.76 -2.81
C ILE A 38 6.54 8.81 -1.74
N ALA A 39 7.14 8.77 -0.55
CA ALA A 39 6.67 7.91 0.54
C ALA A 39 5.24 8.27 0.99
N VAL A 40 4.96 9.57 1.14
CA VAL A 40 3.61 10.06 1.47
C VAL A 40 2.61 9.71 0.38
N MET A 41 2.98 9.86 -0.89
CA MET A 41 2.11 9.55 -2.02
C MET A 41 1.73 8.07 -2.06
N VAL A 42 2.69 7.17 -1.83
CA VAL A 42 2.42 5.72 -1.76
C VAL A 42 1.56 5.38 -0.54
N PHE A 43 1.81 6.02 0.60
CA PHE A 43 0.99 5.85 1.80
C PHE A 43 -0.47 6.24 1.56
N ILE A 44 -0.72 7.38 0.92
CA ILE A 44 -2.07 7.82 0.57
C ILE A 44 -2.76 6.81 -0.36
N LEU A 45 -2.06 6.30 -1.37
CA LEU A 45 -2.61 5.28 -2.28
C LEU A 45 -2.96 3.97 -1.53
N MET A 46 -2.15 3.55 -0.56
CA MET A 46 -2.46 2.40 0.29
C MET A 46 -3.70 2.66 1.16
N LEU A 47 -3.83 3.86 1.71
CA LEU A 47 -4.96 4.22 2.54
C LEU A 47 -6.25 4.27 1.73
N LEU A 48 -6.21 4.89 0.54
CA LEU A 48 -7.34 4.96 -0.39
C LEU A 48 -7.76 3.58 -0.87
N SER A 49 -6.82 2.73 -1.28
CA SER A 49 -7.14 1.36 -1.71
C SER A 49 -7.73 0.51 -0.57
N SER A 50 -7.22 0.66 0.65
CA SER A 50 -7.78 0.01 1.84
C SER A 50 -9.18 0.50 2.17
N PHE A 51 -9.44 1.81 2.01
CA PHE A 51 -10.76 2.40 2.24
C PHE A 51 -11.75 1.97 1.16
N ALA A 52 -11.36 1.99 -0.11
CA ALA A 52 -12.16 1.51 -1.24
C ALA A 52 -12.50 0.01 -1.09
N ALA A 53 -11.53 -0.81 -0.69
CA ALA A 53 -11.77 -2.23 -0.43
C ALA A 53 -12.78 -2.45 0.70
N GLN A 54 -12.75 -1.64 1.76
CA GLN A 54 -13.72 -1.68 2.85
C GLN A 54 -15.11 -1.20 2.40
N ALA A 55 -15.19 -0.10 1.65
CA ALA A 55 -16.43 0.42 1.11
C ALA A 55 -17.13 -0.59 0.16
N LEU A 56 -16.36 -1.26 -0.70
CA LEU A 56 -16.87 -2.33 -1.57
C LEU A 56 -17.38 -3.53 -0.75
N LYS A 57 -16.66 -3.93 0.31
CA LYS A 57 -17.10 -5.01 1.20
C LYS A 57 -18.41 -4.66 1.93
N GLN A 58 -18.59 -3.42 2.38
CA GLN A 58 -19.83 -2.98 3.03
C GLN A 58 -21.04 -3.06 2.09
N GLY A 59 -20.91 -2.59 0.84
CA GLY A 59 -21.99 -2.67 -0.15
C GLY A 59 -22.34 -4.09 -0.60
N THR A 60 -21.40 -5.04 -0.45
CA THR A 60 -21.64 -6.46 -0.79
C THR A 60 -22.36 -7.21 0.33
N GLN A 61 -22.08 -6.89 1.60
CA GLN A 61 -22.80 -7.50 2.74
C GLN A 61 -24.23 -6.97 2.91
N GLN A 62 -24.51 -5.72 2.54
CA GLN A 62 -25.86 -5.16 2.63
C GLN A 62 -26.84 -5.74 1.58
N LYS A 63 -26.34 -6.38 0.51
CA LYS A 63 -27.17 -7.02 -0.53
C LYS A 63 -27.51 -8.50 -0.27
N GLN A 64 -26.99 -9.09 0.80
CA GLN A 64 -27.21 -10.51 1.13
C GLN A 64 -27.95 -10.73 2.46
N GLY A 65 -28.46 -9.67 3.09
CA GLY A 65 -29.30 -9.71 4.29
C GLY A 65 -30.76 -9.50 3.97
#